data_AF-A0A2E6YLF6-F1
#
_entry.id   AF-A0A2E6YLF6-F1
#
_cell.length_a   1.000
_cell.length_b   1.000
_cell.length_c   1.000
_cell.angle_alpha   90.00
_cell.angle_beta   90.00
_cell.angle_gamma   90.00
#
_symmetry.space_group_name_H-M   'P 1'
#
loop_
_entity.id
_entity.type
_entity.pdbx_description
1 polymer ?
#
loop_
_entity_poly.entity_id
_entity_poly.type
_entity_poly.pdbx_seq_one_letter_code
_entity_poly.pdbx_strand_id
1 'polypeptide(L)' 'MKTGIHPKYFSDAVITCSCGTVYKTGSTKQNSRIELCSNCHPFYTGEQKIVDTEGRVDRIKRRFNLDEK' A
#
# COMPACT_ATOMS: atom_id res chain seq x y z
N MET A 1 6.71 -20.97 24.01
CA MET A 1 5.97 -19.93 24.76
C MET A 1 6.26 -20.14 26.23
N LYS A 2 6.97 -19.21 26.89
CA LYS A 2 7.15 -19.27 28.35
C LYS A 2 5.85 -18.84 29.02
N THR A 3 5.44 -19.53 30.07
CA THR A 3 4.20 -19.24 30.81
C THR A 3 4.28 -17.85 31.46
N GLY A 4 3.30 -16.99 31.19
CA GLY A 4 3.06 -15.75 31.93
C GLY A 4 3.60 -14.43 31.33
N ILE A 5 4.47 -14.45 30.31
CA ILE A 5 5.05 -13.22 29.74
C ILE A 5 4.57 -12.90 28.31
N HIS A 6 3.77 -13.77 27.69
CA HIS A 6 3.33 -13.61 26.32
C HIS A 6 1.88 -13.12 26.24
N PRO A 7 1.58 -12.14 25.37
CA PRO A 7 0.22 -11.74 25.09
C PRO A 7 -0.60 -12.90 24.51
N LYS A 8 -1.92 -12.85 24.72
CA LYS A 8 -2.85 -13.84 24.17
C LYS A 8 -2.78 -13.82 22.64
N TYR A 9 -2.31 -14.92 22.06
CA TYR A 9 -2.21 -15.11 20.62
C TYR A 9 -3.48 -15.80 20.11
N PHE A 10 -4.05 -15.28 19.04
CA PHE A 10 -5.18 -15.88 18.33
C PHE A 10 -4.67 -16.39 16.99
N SER A 11 -4.88 -17.66 16.68
CA SER A 11 -4.54 -18.27 15.38
C SER A 11 -5.41 -17.78 14.24
N ASP A 12 -6.66 -17.40 14.54
CA ASP A 12 -7.70 -17.09 13.56
C ASP A 12 -8.04 -15.59 13.51
N ALA A 13 -7.04 -14.70 13.56
CA ALA A 13 -7.33 -13.28 13.44
C ALA A 13 -7.73 -12.91 12.00
N VAL A 14 -8.77 -12.10 11.90
CA VAL A 14 -9.33 -11.65 10.62
C VAL A 14 -8.78 -10.27 10.31
N ILE A 15 -8.06 -10.17 9.20
CA ILE A 15 -7.52 -8.91 8.69
C ILE A 15 -8.35 -8.51 7.47
N THR A 16 -9.08 -7.41 7.56
CA THR A 16 -9.89 -6.88 6.46
C THR A 16 -9.16 -5.70 5.81
N CYS A 17 -8.87 -5.83 4.52
CA CYS A 17 -8.32 -4.75 3.71
C CYS A 17 -9.43 -3.84 3.19
N SER A 18 -9.15 -2.54 3.00
CA SER A 18 -10.05 -1.59 2.30
C SER A 18 -10.38 -2.00 0.87
N CYS A 19 -9.56 -2.87 0.28
CA CYS A 19 -9.76 -3.51 -1.01
C CYS A 19 -10.74 -4.69 -1.02
N GLY A 20 -11.30 -5.06 0.14
CA GLY A 20 -12.24 -6.18 0.29
C GLY A 20 -11.58 -7.54 0.55
N THR A 21 -10.26 -7.66 0.44
CA THR A 21 -9.55 -8.91 0.74
C THR A 21 -9.56 -9.20 2.25
N VAL A 22 -9.90 -10.43 2.61
CA VAL A 22 -9.90 -10.92 4.00
C VAL A 22 -8.80 -11.96 4.19
N TYR A 23 -7.85 -11.68 5.08
CA TYR A 23 -6.80 -12.63 5.45
C TYR A 23 -7.09 -13.24 6.82
N LYS A 24 -6.87 -14.55 6.93
CA LYS A 24 -6.86 -15.27 8.21
C LYS A 24 -5.41 -15.50 8.61
N THR A 25 -4.95 -14.78 9.63
CA THR A 25 -3.56 -14.83 10.09
C THR A 25 -3.55 -14.87 11.61
N GLY A 26 -2.50 -15.40 12.22
CA GLY A 26 -2.37 -15.35 13.67
C GLY A 26 -1.92 -13.96 14.15
N SER A 27 -2.64 -13.38 15.12
CA SER A 27 -2.35 -12.08 15.70
C SER A 27 -2.75 -12.03 17.17
N THR A 28 -2.23 -11.08 17.92
CA THR A 28 -2.66 -10.79 19.30
C THR A 28 -4.01 -10.06 19.34
N LYS A 29 -4.47 -9.54 18.21
CA LYS A 29 -5.78 -8.88 18.05
C LYS A 29 -6.67 -9.70 17.13
N GLN A 30 -7.94 -9.90 17.51
CA GLN A 30 -8.88 -10.74 16.75
C GLN A 30 -9.29 -10.12 15.40
N ASN A 31 -9.53 -8.81 15.35
CA ASN A 31 -9.93 -8.11 14.14
C ASN A 31 -9.00 -6.93 13.88
N SER A 32 -8.47 -6.82 12.66
CA SER A 32 -7.65 -5.69 12.23
C SER A 32 -8.13 -5.18 10.88
N ARG A 33 -8.30 -3.86 10.74
CA ARG A 33 -8.57 -3.19 9.47
C ARG A 33 -7.30 -2.55 8.95
N ILE A 34 -6.98 -2.76 7.68
CA ILE A 34 -5.77 -2.25 7.04
C ILE A 34 -6.13 -1.56 5.73
N GLU A 35 -5.48 -0.42 5.46
CA GLU A 35 -5.74 0.37 4.25
C GLU A 35 -5.08 -0.20 2.98
N LEU A 36 -3.90 -0.83 3.12
CA LEU A 36 -3.10 -1.35 2.03
C LEU A 36 -2.67 -2.79 2.34
N CYS A 37 -2.93 -3.71 1.41
CA CYS A 37 -2.43 -5.08 1.48
C CYS A 37 -1.48 -5.37 0.31
N SER A 38 -0.86 -6.56 0.32
CA SER A 38 0.00 -7.02 -0.78
C SER A 38 -0.72 -7.04 -2.14
N ASN A 39 -2.04 -7.19 -2.16
CA ASN A 39 -2.80 -7.20 -3.39
C ASN A 39 -3.05 -5.81 -3.98
N CYS A 40 -2.91 -4.74 -3.18
CA CYS A 40 -3.30 -3.38 -3.59
C CYS A 40 -2.21 -2.34 -3.41
N HIS A 41 -1.10 -2.70 -2.77
CA HIS A 41 0.00 -1.76 -2.62
C HIS A 41 0.75 -1.65 -3.97
N PRO A 42 0.93 -0.44 -4.53
CA PRO A 42 1.49 -0.19 -5.87
C PRO A 42 2.83 -0.88 -6.15
N PHE A 43 3.61 -1.11 -5.08
CA PHE A 43 4.85 -1.88 -5.14
C PHE A 43 4.66 -3.34 -5.61
N TYR A 44 3.59 -4.01 -5.20
CA TYR A 44 3.33 -5.41 -5.56
C TYR A 44 2.50 -5.56 -6.83
N THR A 45 1.66 -4.57 -7.15
CA THR A 45 0.86 -4.58 -8.39
C THR A 45 1.68 -4.15 -9.62
N GLY A 46 2.91 -3.68 -9.44
CA GLY A 46 3.84 -3.35 -10.53
C GLY A 46 3.52 -2.05 -11.27
N GLU A 47 2.37 -1.44 -11.00
CA GLU A 47 2.07 -0.07 -11.41
C GLU A 47 2.89 0.89 -10.56
N GLN A 48 4.15 1.07 -10.94
CA GLN A 48 4.83 2.30 -10.61
C GLN A 48 3.97 3.42 -11.19
N LYS A 49 3.31 4.20 -10.31
CA LYS A 49 3.04 5.59 -10.64
C LYS A 49 4.40 6.20 -10.87
N ILE A 50 4.87 6.12 -12.11
CA ILE A 50 5.83 7.04 -12.67
C ILE A 50 5.11 8.36 -12.48
N VAL A 51 5.41 9.06 -11.39
CA VAL A 51 5.11 10.47 -11.29
C VAL A 51 5.91 11.02 -12.45
N ASP A 52 5.23 11.26 -13.57
CA ASP A 52 5.82 11.70 -14.80
C ASP A 52 6.69 12.89 -14.41
N THR A 53 8.00 12.64 -14.36
CA THR A 53 8.99 13.68 -14.20
C THR A 53 8.96 14.37 -15.54
N GLU A 54 7.91 15.16 -15.79
CA GLU A 54 7.80 16.03 -16.96
C GLU A 54 9.17 16.64 -17.11
N GLY A 55 9.80 16.32 -18.24
CA GLY A 55 11.20 16.59 -18.44
C GLY A 55 11.46 18.03 -18.06
N ARG A 56 12.65 18.35 -17.55
CA ARG A 56 13.03 19.75 -17.32
C ARG A 56 12.72 20.60 -18.57
N VAL A 57 12.82 20.00 -19.75
CA VAL A 57 12.44 20.56 -21.06
C VAL A 57 10.94 20.83 -21.19
N ASP A 58 10.05 19.90 -20.84
CA ASP A 58 8.59 20.12 -20.96
C ASP A 58 8.08 21.21 -20.00
N ARG A 59 8.69 21.32 -18.82
CA ARG A 59 8.44 22.44 -17.89
C ARG A 59 8.90 23.79 -18.44
N ILE A 60 9.99 23.82 -19.20
CA ILE A 60 10.47 25.03 -19.88
C ILE A 60 9.53 25.37 -21.05
N LYS A 61 9.15 24.40 -21.88
CA LYS A 61 8.22 24.60 -23.01
C LYS A 61 6.89 25.21 -22.55
N ARG A 62 6.30 24.71 -21.46
CA ARG A 62 5.06 25.28 -20.87
C ARG A 62 5.23 26.66 -20.25
N ARG A 63 6.40 26.98 -19.69
CA ARG A 63 6.66 28.31 -19.11
C ARG A 63 6.82 29.38 -20.19
N PHE A 64 7.41 29.02 -21.32
CA PHE A 64 7.71 29.97 -22.39
C PHE A 64 6.77 29.86 -23.59
N ASN A 65 5.70 29.04 -23.52
CA ASN A 65 4.77 28.76 -24.61
C ASN A 65 5.50 28.44 -25.93
N LEU A 66 6.59 27.69 -25.85
CA LEU A 66 7.43 27.30 -27.00
C LEU A 66 6.88 26.07 -27.73
N ASP A 67 5.60 25.78 -27.60
CA ASP A 67 4.94 24.77 -28.43
C ASP A 67 4.77 25.35 -29.84
N GLU A 68 5.85 25.24 -30.62
CA GLU A 68 5.84 25.53 -32.05
C GLU A 68 4.85 24.58 -32.75
N LYS A 69 4.18 25.13 -33.76
CA LYS A 69 3.29 24.42 -34.70
C LYS A 69 3.87 23.11 -35.21
#